data_AF-A0A962QHM2-F1
#
_entry.id   AF-A0A962QHM2-F1
#
_cell.length_a   1.000
_cell.length_b   1.000
_cell.length_c   1.000
_cell.angle_alpha   90.00
_cell.angle_beta   90.00
_cell.angle_gamma   90.00
#
_symmetry.space_group_name_H-M   'P 1'
#
loop_
_entity.id
_entity.type
_entity.pdbx_description
1 polymer ?
#
loop_
_entity_poly.entity_id
_entity_poly.type
_entity_poly.pdbx_seq_one_letter_code
_entity_poly.pdbx_strand_id
1 'polypeptide(L)'
;MDFSKLQQSFKEFDWRSLKKYTSPQAADDLNAFLEKMPQNAGQTMLIIAGVTWAMGGAIGLFTTVQLQKLTETRAQLQEAQALKPSVPQVRDVPVNPKEVDEFVNKVKDIYTGLKISASGSSISITATTLGSFGQFREAIGHVQNGGAGWNVNIQNFCVGRECERYPLSASLKINKVSVK
;
A
#
# COMPACT_ATOMS: atom_id res chain seq x y z
N MET A 1 -9.80 -5.78 8.92
CA MET A 1 -9.45 -6.19 10.29
C MET A 1 -8.96 -4.95 11.02
N ASP A 2 -9.67 -4.56 12.08
CA ASP A 2 -9.51 -3.27 12.74
C ASP A 2 -8.47 -3.37 13.87
N PHE A 3 -7.22 -3.02 13.54
CA PHE A 3 -6.07 -3.15 14.45
C PHE A 3 -6.18 -2.30 15.72
N SER A 4 -7.02 -1.26 15.71
CA SER A 4 -7.25 -0.35 16.85
C SER A 4 -7.93 -1.07 18.03
N LYS A 5 -8.92 -1.93 17.74
CA LYS A 5 -9.65 -2.72 18.75
C LYS A 5 -8.79 -3.83 19.36
N LEU A 6 -7.93 -4.47 18.57
CA LEU A 6 -6.99 -5.47 19.09
C LEU A 6 -5.98 -4.82 20.05
N GLN A 7 -5.47 -3.62 19.73
CA GLN A 7 -4.50 -2.91 20.57
C GLN A 7 -5.09 -2.46 21.93
N GLN A 8 -6.36 -2.06 21.97
CA GLN A 8 -7.05 -1.78 23.24
C GLN A 8 -7.28 -3.05 24.07
N SER A 9 -7.70 -4.15 23.44
CA SER A 9 -7.93 -5.42 24.12
C SER A 9 -6.64 -6.04 24.72
N PHE A 10 -5.48 -5.87 24.07
CA PHE A 10 -4.19 -6.26 24.64
C PHE A 10 -3.70 -5.37 25.79
N LYS A 11 -4.14 -4.10 25.85
CA LYS A 11 -3.81 -3.17 26.94
C LYS A 11 -4.66 -3.40 28.19
N GLU A 12 -5.90 -3.85 28.00
CA GLU A 12 -6.81 -4.24 29.09
C GLU A 12 -6.62 -5.70 29.54
N PHE A 13 -5.76 -6.45 28.84
CA PHE A 13 -5.43 -7.82 29.20
C PHE A 13 -4.61 -7.83 30.49
N ASP A 14 -5.24 -8.25 31.60
CA ASP A 14 -4.65 -8.21 32.92
C ASP A 14 -3.57 -9.29 33.10
N TRP A 15 -2.35 -8.96 32.67
CA TRP A 15 -1.14 -9.78 32.83
C TRP A 15 -0.85 -10.16 34.29
N ARG A 16 -1.35 -9.42 35.28
CA ARG A 16 -1.18 -9.77 36.70
C ARG A 16 -2.03 -10.98 37.09
N SER A 17 -3.20 -11.15 36.48
CA SER A 17 -4.06 -12.33 36.70
C SER A 17 -3.39 -13.61 36.17
N LEU A 18 -2.78 -13.57 34.98
CA LEU A 18 -2.03 -14.70 34.42
C LEU A 18 -0.79 -15.03 35.23
N LYS A 19 -0.11 -14.02 35.79
CA LYS A 19 1.03 -14.21 36.68
C LYS A 19 0.67 -15.01 37.94
N LYS A 20 -0.61 -14.98 38.37
CA LYS A 20 -1.11 -15.81 39.47
C LYS A 20 -1.12 -17.30 39.08
N TYR A 21 -1.54 -17.60 37.85
CA TYR A 21 -1.56 -18.96 37.30
C TYR A 21 -0.18 -19.48 36.87
N THR A 22 0.81 -18.61 36.67
CA THR A 22 2.20 -18.97 36.36
C THR A 22 3.16 -18.76 37.53
N SER A 23 2.63 -18.49 38.73
CA SER A 23 3.43 -18.36 39.95
C SER A 23 3.91 -19.73 40.45
N PRO A 24 5.09 -19.83 41.10
CA PRO A 24 5.59 -21.10 41.63
C PRO A 24 4.63 -21.74 42.65
N GLN A 25 3.80 -20.94 43.33
CA GLN A 25 2.75 -21.43 44.23
C GLN A 25 1.62 -22.16 43.49
N ALA A 26 1.35 -21.85 42.22
CA ALA A 26 0.39 -22.60 41.42
C ALA A 26 0.90 -24.02 41.08
N ALA A 27 2.23 -24.22 41.03
CA ALA A 27 2.82 -25.54 40.88
C ALA A 27 2.69 -26.37 42.17
N ASP A 28 2.88 -25.74 43.34
CA ASP A 28 2.64 -26.40 44.64
C ASP A 28 1.15 -26.73 44.87
N ASP A 29 0.23 -25.85 44.47
CA ASP A 29 -1.22 -26.06 44.61
C ASP A 29 -1.74 -27.12 43.61
N LEU A 30 -1.15 -27.16 42.40
CA LEU A 30 -1.35 -28.26 41.45
C LEU A 30 -0.84 -29.57 42.04
N ASN A 31 0.33 -29.57 42.70
CA ASN A 31 0.91 -30.76 43.31
C ASN A 31 0.04 -31.26 44.48
N ALA A 32 -0.41 -30.36 45.36
CA ALA A 32 -1.34 -30.67 46.44
C ALA A 32 -2.71 -31.16 45.93
N PHE A 33 -3.18 -30.63 44.80
CA PHE A 33 -4.39 -31.10 44.12
C PHE A 33 -4.19 -32.51 43.50
N LEU A 34 -3.06 -32.76 42.84
CA LEU A 34 -2.71 -34.08 42.30
C LEU A 34 -2.61 -35.14 43.42
N GLU A 35 -2.03 -34.79 44.57
CA GLU A 35 -1.91 -35.68 45.74
C GLU A 35 -3.26 -35.97 46.41
N LYS A 36 -4.19 -35.01 46.45
CA LYS A 36 -5.52 -35.17 47.07
C LYS A 36 -6.61 -35.65 46.09
N MET A 37 -6.32 -35.71 44.80
CA MET A 37 -7.24 -36.17 43.77
C MET A 37 -7.80 -37.58 44.02
N PRO A 38 -7.00 -38.61 44.36
CA PRO A 38 -7.53 -39.98 44.50
C PRO A 38 -8.47 -40.17 45.70
N GLN A 39 -8.41 -39.31 46.73
CA GLN A 39 -9.24 -39.43 47.93
C GLN A 39 -10.57 -38.67 47.85
N ASN A 40 -10.72 -37.69 46.94
CA ASN A 40 -11.90 -36.82 46.85
C ASN A 40 -12.52 -36.71 45.43
N ALA A 41 -11.94 -37.33 44.40
CA ALA A 41 -12.45 -37.26 43.03
C ALA A 41 -13.52 -38.34 42.76
N GLY A 42 -14.79 -37.93 42.68
CA GLY A 42 -15.82 -38.76 42.06
C GLY A 42 -15.54 -38.99 40.56
N GLN A 43 -16.14 -40.02 39.96
CA GLN A 43 -16.00 -40.33 38.51
C GLN A 43 -16.15 -39.10 37.60
N THR A 44 -17.02 -38.16 37.99
CA THR A 44 -17.26 -36.90 37.28
C THR A 44 -16.03 -35.99 37.22
N MET A 45 -15.22 -35.93 38.29
CA MET A 45 -14.03 -35.07 38.34
C MET A 45 -12.89 -35.61 37.46
N LEU A 46 -12.75 -36.94 37.38
CA LEU A 46 -11.76 -37.59 36.50
C LEU A 46 -12.11 -37.38 35.02
N ILE A 47 -13.40 -37.43 34.66
CA ILE A 47 -13.87 -37.14 33.30
C ILE A 47 -13.58 -35.69 32.93
N ILE A 48 -13.88 -34.74 33.81
CA ILE A 48 -13.62 -33.30 33.58
C ILE A 48 -12.12 -33.06 33.38
N ALA A 49 -11.27 -33.62 34.25
CA ALA A 49 -9.82 -33.48 34.12
C ALA A 49 -9.30 -34.05 32.78
N GLY A 50 -9.80 -35.21 32.36
CA GLY A 50 -9.44 -35.81 31.07
C GLY A 50 -9.82 -34.94 29.87
N VAL A 51 -11.03 -34.36 29.89
CA VAL A 51 -11.49 -33.44 28.83
C VAL A 51 -10.66 -32.16 28.80
N THR A 52 -10.33 -31.59 29.97
CA THR A 52 -9.48 -30.39 30.05
C THR A 52 -8.08 -30.64 29.50
N TRP A 53 -7.46 -31.78 29.82
CA TRP A 53 -6.16 -32.15 29.28
C TRP A 53 -6.19 -32.39 27.76
N ALA A 54 -7.22 -33.07 27.26
CA ALA A 54 -7.40 -33.28 25.83
C ALA A 54 -7.59 -31.95 25.07
N MET A 55 -8.38 -31.04 25.62
CA MET A 55 -8.60 -29.71 25.02
C MET A 55 -7.34 -28.85 25.07
N GLY A 56 -6.58 -28.89 26.18
CA GLY A 56 -5.28 -28.22 26.29
C GLY A 56 -4.28 -28.73 25.25
N GLY A 57 -4.20 -30.05 25.06
CA GLY A 57 -3.35 -30.67 24.03
C GLY A 57 -3.76 -30.27 22.61
N ALA A 58 -5.06 -30.26 22.31
CA ALA A 58 -5.58 -29.86 21.00
C ALA A 58 -5.31 -28.39 20.69
N ILE A 59 -5.51 -27.49 21.66
CA ILE A 59 -5.18 -26.06 21.52
C ILE A 59 -3.66 -25.90 21.31
N GLY A 60 -2.84 -26.59 22.12
CA GLY A 60 -1.39 -26.59 21.98
C GLY A 60 -0.96 -26.97 20.56
N LEU A 61 -1.45 -28.10 20.05
CA LEU A 61 -1.11 -28.59 18.71
C LEU A 61 -1.60 -27.65 17.60
N PHE A 62 -2.79 -27.07 17.75
CA PHE A 62 -3.29 -26.06 16.81
C PHE A 62 -2.38 -24.82 16.79
N THR A 63 -1.97 -24.32 17.96
CA THR A 63 -1.08 -23.16 18.03
C THR A 63 0.30 -23.43 17.44
N THR A 64 0.88 -24.63 17.63
CA THR A 64 2.20 -24.96 17.07
C THR A 64 2.14 -25.05 15.54
N VAL A 65 1.10 -25.65 14.97
CA VAL A 65 0.89 -25.72 13.51
C VAL A 65 0.74 -24.31 12.91
N GLN A 66 0.02 -23.42 13.58
CA GLN A 66 -0.12 -22.04 13.10
C GLN A 66 1.20 -21.26 13.18
N LEU A 67 1.99 -21.48 14.24
CA LEU A 67 3.31 -20.87 14.38
C LEU A 67 4.27 -21.35 13.30
N GLN A 68 4.27 -22.65 12.96
CA GLN A 68 5.08 -23.20 11.87
C GLN A 68 4.78 -22.53 10.52
N LYS A 69 3.51 -22.33 10.18
CA LYS A 69 3.09 -21.63 8.95
C LYS A 69 3.56 -20.18 8.92
N LEU A 70 3.50 -19.48 10.05
CA LEU A 70 4.02 -18.11 10.16
C LEU A 70 5.54 -18.06 10.01
N THR A 71 6.27 -19.02 10.56
CA THR A 71 7.73 -19.10 10.39
C THR A 71 8.12 -19.41 8.96
N GLU A 72 7.39 -20.29 8.27
CA GLU A 72 7.62 -20.60 6.86
C GLU A 72 7.34 -19.38 5.99
N THR A 73 6.23 -18.67 6.23
CA THR A 73 5.92 -17.43 5.50
C THR A 73 7.01 -16.37 5.71
N ARG A 74 7.54 -16.23 6.94
CA ARG A 74 8.66 -15.32 7.22
C ARG A 74 9.93 -15.74 6.49
N ALA A 75 10.24 -17.04 6.43
CA ALA A 75 11.39 -17.56 5.69
C ALA A 75 11.24 -17.28 4.19
N GLN A 76 10.08 -17.60 3.60
CA GLN A 76 9.78 -17.31 2.20
C GLN A 76 9.86 -15.81 1.88
N LEU A 77 9.41 -14.94 2.80
CA LEU A 77 9.55 -13.49 2.64
C LEU A 77 11.00 -13.03 2.73
N GLN A 78 11.83 -13.65 3.58
CA GLN A 78 13.26 -13.35 3.66
C GLN A 78 13.99 -13.81 2.38
N GLU A 79 13.69 -15.00 1.87
CA GLU A 79 14.20 -15.49 0.59
C GLU A 79 13.76 -14.57 -0.56
N ALA A 80 12.48 -14.19 -0.60
CA ALA A 80 11.96 -13.26 -1.60
C ALA A 80 12.57 -11.86 -1.47
N GLN A 81 12.91 -11.40 -0.26
CA GLN A 81 13.63 -10.13 -0.05
C GLN A 81 15.08 -10.22 -0.49
N ALA A 82 15.76 -11.35 -0.26
CA ALA A 82 17.12 -11.59 -0.74
C ALA A 82 17.19 -11.72 -2.27
N LEU A 83 16.12 -12.23 -2.88
CA LEU A 83 15.96 -12.33 -4.33
C LEU A 83 15.42 -11.05 -4.98
N LYS A 84 15.11 -9.99 -4.23
CA LYS A 84 14.83 -8.68 -4.84
C LYS A 84 16.17 -8.07 -5.24
N PRO A 85 16.54 -8.05 -6.54
CA PRO A 85 17.66 -7.24 -6.96
C PRO A 85 17.44 -5.80 -6.50
N SER A 86 18.52 -5.11 -6.13
CA SER A 86 18.51 -3.66 -5.90
C SER A 86 18.24 -2.95 -7.22
N VAL A 87 16.98 -3.01 -7.67
CA VAL A 87 16.51 -2.29 -8.85
C VAL A 87 16.35 -0.83 -8.46
N PRO A 88 16.93 0.10 -9.23
CA PRO A 88 16.75 1.50 -8.95
C PRO A 88 15.27 1.84 -9.07
N GLN A 89 14.75 2.56 -8.08
CA GLN A 89 13.34 2.96 -8.09
C GLN A 89 13.19 4.17 -9.00
N VAL A 90 12.58 3.95 -10.16
CA VAL A 90 12.15 5.01 -11.09
C VAL A 90 11.11 5.86 -10.38
N ARG A 91 11.44 7.10 -10.00
CA ARG A 91 10.49 8.06 -9.43
C ARG A 91 10.31 9.25 -10.36
N ASP A 92 9.05 9.61 -10.59
CA ASP A 92 8.66 10.82 -11.30
C ASP A 92 8.83 12.03 -10.37
N VAL A 93 9.78 12.92 -10.70
CA VAL A 93 9.97 14.21 -10.03
C VAL A 93 9.35 15.30 -10.91
N PRO A 94 8.54 16.22 -10.37
CA PRO A 94 7.97 17.30 -11.18
C PRO A 94 9.08 18.17 -11.78
N VAL A 95 8.95 18.49 -13.07
CA VAL A 95 9.89 19.37 -13.77
C VAL A 95 9.78 20.80 -13.23
N ASN A 96 10.89 21.54 -13.29
CA ASN A 96 10.93 22.94 -12.88
C ASN A 96 9.95 23.77 -13.73
N PRO A 97 9.01 24.52 -13.12
CA PRO A 97 8.02 25.30 -13.86
C PRO A 97 8.63 26.33 -14.82
N LYS A 98 9.82 26.86 -14.53
CA LYS A 98 10.51 27.82 -15.41
C LYS A 98 10.88 27.23 -16.77
N GLU A 99 11.33 25.98 -16.80
CA GLU A 99 11.70 25.28 -18.05
C GLU A 99 10.45 25.02 -18.91
N VAL A 100 9.32 24.70 -18.26
CA VAL A 100 8.03 24.49 -18.92
C VAL A 100 7.49 25.80 -19.50
N ASP A 101 7.60 26.91 -18.76
CA ASP A 101 7.18 28.24 -19.23
C ASP A 101 8.01 28.70 -20.43
N GLU A 102 9.34 28.54 -20.38
CA GLU A 102 10.23 28.87 -21.50
C GLU A 102 9.91 28.05 -22.76
N PHE A 103 9.64 26.76 -22.59
CA PHE A 103 9.22 25.90 -23.70
C PHE A 103 7.89 26.35 -24.28
N VAL A 104 6.89 26.59 -23.44
CA VAL A 104 5.55 27.02 -23.89
C VAL A 104 5.63 28.36 -24.63
N ASN A 105 6.49 29.29 -24.22
CA ASN A 105 6.65 30.56 -24.93
C ASN A 105 7.21 30.38 -26.34
N LYS A 106 8.17 29.46 -26.54
CA LYS A 106 8.67 29.12 -27.90
C LYS A 106 7.61 28.46 -28.76
N VAL A 107 6.80 27.58 -28.16
CA VAL A 107 5.82 26.76 -28.90
C VAL A 107 4.56 27.55 -29.26
N LYS A 108 4.16 28.52 -28.42
CA LYS A 108 3.03 29.42 -28.70
C LYS A 108 3.20 30.19 -30.02
N ASP A 109 4.42 30.62 -30.33
CA ASP A 109 4.70 31.38 -31.55
C ASP A 109 4.60 30.51 -32.81
N ILE A 110 4.78 29.19 -32.68
CA ILE A 110 4.72 28.23 -33.78
C ILE A 110 3.26 27.86 -34.11
N TYR A 111 2.41 27.69 -33.09
CA TYR A 111 1.03 27.24 -33.27
C TYR A 111 0.03 28.35 -32.98
N THR A 112 -0.14 29.26 -33.94
CA THR A 112 -1.07 30.41 -33.83
C THR A 112 -2.55 30.00 -33.77
N GLY A 113 -2.90 28.80 -34.25
CA GLY A 113 -4.26 28.25 -34.18
C GLY A 113 -4.64 27.64 -32.84
N LEU A 114 -3.69 27.54 -31.89
CA LEU A 114 -3.88 26.87 -30.60
C LEU A 114 -3.60 27.84 -29.45
N LYS A 115 -4.37 27.70 -28.38
CA LYS A 115 -4.09 28.35 -27.10
C LYS A 115 -3.36 27.37 -26.19
N ILE A 116 -2.06 27.58 -26.06
CA ILE A 116 -1.17 26.80 -25.20
C ILE A 116 -0.86 27.62 -23.96
N SER A 117 -1.00 27.04 -22.77
CA SER A 117 -0.65 27.68 -21.51
C SER A 117 0.05 26.71 -20.57
N ALA A 118 1.01 27.22 -19.80
CA ALA A 118 1.65 26.49 -18.72
C ALA A 118 0.96 26.80 -17.39
N SER A 119 0.91 25.81 -16.51
CA SER A 119 0.36 25.89 -15.16
C SER A 119 1.22 25.04 -14.24
N GLY A 120 2.34 25.62 -13.81
CA GLY A 120 3.37 24.91 -13.03
C GLY A 120 4.07 23.84 -13.88
N SER A 121 3.93 22.57 -13.49
CA SER A 121 4.48 21.41 -14.21
C SER A 121 3.50 20.83 -15.25
N SER A 122 2.39 21.51 -15.54
CA SER A 122 1.38 21.05 -16.49
C SER A 122 1.23 22.04 -17.66
N ILE A 123 0.98 21.52 -18.86
CA ILE A 123 0.66 22.29 -20.07
C ILE A 123 -0.77 21.99 -20.48
N SER A 124 -1.56 23.04 -20.70
CA SER A 124 -2.89 22.95 -21.30
C SER A 124 -2.85 23.45 -22.75
N ILE A 125 -3.39 22.64 -23.66
CA ILE A 125 -3.53 22.96 -25.08
C ILE A 125 -5.02 22.95 -25.40
N THR A 126 -5.52 24.05 -25.96
CA THR A 126 -6.95 24.19 -26.31
C THR A 126 -7.10 24.83 -27.68
N ALA A 127 -8.16 24.47 -28.41
CA ALA A 127 -8.51 25.11 -29.67
C ALA A 127 -10.03 25.30 -29.78
N THR A 128 -10.45 26.37 -30.46
CA THR A 128 -11.85 26.72 -30.65
C THR A 128 -12.47 26.09 -31.90
N THR A 129 -11.66 25.54 -32.81
CA THR A 129 -12.12 24.96 -34.08
C THR A 129 -11.51 23.58 -34.33
N LEU A 130 -12.31 22.65 -34.86
CA LEU A 130 -11.86 21.30 -35.24
C LEU A 130 -10.89 21.30 -36.44
N GLY A 131 -10.90 22.36 -37.26
CA GLY A 131 -9.97 22.50 -38.38
C GLY A 131 -8.49 22.57 -37.96
N SER A 132 -8.23 22.92 -36.71
CA SER A 132 -6.87 22.97 -36.13
C SER A 132 -6.38 21.62 -35.58
N PHE A 133 -7.12 20.53 -35.79
CA PHE A 133 -6.78 19.20 -35.25
C PHE A 133 -5.38 18.71 -35.65
N GLY A 134 -4.96 18.98 -36.88
CA GLY A 134 -3.61 18.63 -37.34
C GLY A 134 -2.52 19.32 -36.52
N GLN A 135 -2.68 20.62 -36.28
CA GLN A 135 -1.76 21.41 -35.44
C GLN A 135 -1.82 20.94 -33.98
N PHE A 136 -3.02 20.64 -33.48
CA PHE A 136 -3.23 20.17 -32.10
C PHE A 136 -2.49 18.86 -31.82
N ARG A 137 -2.60 17.87 -32.72
CA ARG A 137 -1.89 16.60 -32.60
C ARG A 137 -0.38 16.80 -32.63
N GLU A 138 0.11 17.66 -33.51
CA GLU A 138 1.53 17.95 -33.64
C GLU A 138 2.07 18.68 -32.40
N ALA A 139 1.32 19.64 -31.85
CA ALA A 139 1.70 20.35 -30.64
C ALA A 139 1.83 19.40 -29.43
N ILE A 140 0.95 18.39 -29.32
CA ILE A 140 1.07 17.36 -28.27
C ILE A 140 2.34 16.52 -28.46
N GLY A 141 2.64 16.11 -29.70
CA GLY A 141 3.89 15.40 -30.02
C GLY A 141 5.14 16.24 -29.73
N HIS A 142 5.08 17.55 -30.01
CA HIS A 142 6.16 18.48 -29.72
C HIS A 142 6.38 18.61 -28.20
N VAL A 143 5.32 18.64 -27.39
CA VAL A 143 5.44 18.62 -25.91
C VAL A 143 6.09 17.34 -25.40
N GLN A 144 5.75 16.18 -25.98
CA GLN A 144 6.38 14.90 -25.61
C GLN A 144 7.90 14.90 -25.88
N ASN A 145 8.33 15.62 -26.92
CA ASN A 145 9.74 15.77 -27.28
C ASN A 145 10.38 17.06 -26.72
N GLY A 146 9.69 17.78 -25.82
CA GLY A 146 10.06 19.13 -25.44
C GLY A 146 11.35 19.25 -24.62
N GLY A 147 11.74 18.21 -23.88
CA GLY A 147 12.92 18.25 -23.01
C GLY A 147 13.54 16.88 -22.73
N ALA A 148 14.84 16.88 -22.40
CA ALA A 148 15.58 15.68 -22.10
C ALA A 148 15.08 15.00 -20.81
N GLY A 149 14.48 13.82 -20.95
CA GLY A 149 13.97 13.02 -19.84
C GLY A 149 12.59 13.43 -19.35
N TRP A 150 11.83 14.20 -20.14
CA TRP A 150 10.43 14.50 -19.83
C TRP A 150 9.55 13.27 -20.02
N ASN A 151 8.85 12.90 -18.96
CA ASN A 151 7.77 11.93 -18.95
C ASN A 151 6.45 12.70 -18.94
N VAL A 152 5.75 12.67 -20.08
CA VAL A 152 4.52 13.44 -20.27
C VAL A 152 3.32 12.53 -20.06
N ASN A 153 2.50 12.84 -19.06
CA ASN A 153 1.27 12.11 -18.75
C ASN A 153 0.04 12.92 -19.16
N ILE A 154 -0.90 12.28 -19.85
CA ILE A 154 -2.14 12.90 -20.31
C ILE A 154 -3.16 12.86 -19.17
N GLN A 155 -3.49 14.02 -18.59
CA GLN A 155 -4.50 14.12 -17.54
C GLN A 155 -5.92 14.22 -18.08
N ASN A 156 -6.08 14.97 -19.17
CA ASN A 156 -7.35 15.14 -19.84
C ASN A 156 -7.12 15.23 -21.34
N PHE A 157 -7.99 14.62 -22.13
CA PHE A 157 -7.94 14.64 -23.58
C PHE A 157 -9.37 14.55 -24.13
N CYS A 158 -9.79 15.57 -24.86
CA CYS A 158 -11.11 15.63 -25.48
C CYS A 158 -10.97 16.20 -26.90
N VAL A 159 -11.53 15.49 -27.86
CA VAL A 159 -11.49 15.81 -29.29
C VAL A 159 -12.87 15.53 -29.89
N GLY A 160 -13.60 16.58 -30.25
CA GLY A 160 -14.90 16.42 -30.89
C GLY A 160 -15.87 17.54 -30.54
N ARG A 161 -17.11 17.42 -31.02
CA ARG A 161 -18.17 18.41 -30.77
C ARG A 161 -18.86 18.21 -29.41
N GLU A 162 -18.64 17.05 -28.81
CA GLU A 162 -19.12 16.63 -27.50
C GLU A 162 -18.34 17.25 -26.34
N CYS A 163 -17.20 17.89 -26.61
CA CYS A 163 -16.39 18.57 -25.59
C CYS A 163 -17.05 19.89 -25.17
N GLU A 164 -17.25 20.09 -23.86
CA GLU A 164 -18.07 21.19 -23.33
C GLU A 164 -17.58 22.60 -23.72
N ARG A 165 -16.32 22.95 -23.40
CA ARG A 165 -15.79 24.32 -23.55
C ARG A 165 -15.00 24.54 -24.83
N TYR A 166 -14.21 23.55 -25.23
CA TYR A 166 -13.33 23.63 -26.38
C TYR A 166 -13.42 22.32 -27.15
N PRO A 167 -13.67 22.33 -28.48
CA PRO A 167 -13.77 21.12 -29.26
C PRO A 167 -12.46 20.32 -29.31
N LEU A 168 -11.32 20.97 -29.06
CA LEU A 168 -10.03 20.32 -28.85
C LEU A 168 -9.46 20.79 -27.52
N SER A 169 -9.22 19.85 -26.59
CA SER A 169 -8.57 20.15 -25.32
C SER A 169 -7.68 19.00 -24.85
N ALA A 170 -6.49 19.34 -24.38
CA ALA A 170 -5.57 18.42 -23.72
C ALA A 170 -4.93 19.09 -22.50
N SER A 171 -4.77 18.33 -21.42
CA SER A 171 -3.98 18.70 -20.25
C SER A 171 -2.88 17.66 -20.06
N LEU A 172 -1.63 18.11 -20.09
CA LEU A 172 -0.43 17.29 -20.05
C LEU A 172 0.34 17.63 -18.78
N LYS A 173 0.65 16.64 -17.95
CA LYS A 173 1.53 16.78 -16.79
C LYS A 173 2.93 16.30 -17.14
N ILE A 174 3.93 17.14 -16.90
CA ILE A 174 5.32 16.85 -17.22
C ILE A 174 6.08 16.50 -15.95
N ASN A 175 6.61 15.29 -15.90
CA ASN A 175 7.52 14.82 -14.87
C ASN A 175 8.88 14.52 -15.48
N LYS A 176 9.92 14.38 -14.66
CA LYS A 176 11.22 13.86 -15.04
C LYS A 176 11.45 12.55 -14.33
N VAL A 177 11.92 11.55 -15.06
CA VAL A 177 12.30 10.27 -14.48
C VAL A 177 13.66 10.43 -13.80
N SER A 178 13.69 10.31 -12.48
CA SER A 178 14.94 10.22 -11.72
C SER A 178 15.16 8.77 -11.32
N VAL A 179 16.32 8.23 -11.70
CA VAL A 179 16.82 6.91 -11.30
C VAL A 179 17.65 7.12 -10.03
N LYS A 180 17.28 6.48 -8.92
CA LYS A 180 18.06 6.47 -7.67
C LYS A 180 18.26 5.04 -7.21
#